data_AF-A0A354DGH6-F1
#
_entry.id   AF-A0A354DGH6-F1
#
_cell.length_a   1.000
_cell.length_b   1.000
_cell.length_c   1.000
_cell.angle_alpha   90.00
_cell.angle_beta   90.00
_cell.angle_gamma   90.00
#
_symmetry.space_group_name_H-M   'P 1'
#
loop_
_entity.id
_entity.type
_entity.pdbx_description
1 polymer ?
#
loop_
_entity_poly.entity_id
_entity_poly.type
_entity_poly.pdbx_seq_one_letter_code
_entity_poly.pdbx_strand_id
1 'polypeptide(L)'
;MKFKSILVLSTVILLSIFLSGCWSEDTSGGNSINSNGGNQNEDYSNSPLSYFFHTFDMNVSGAAYLTEDYANNTATLHTSAGALSGGLTINGNGTYVWNSTWEGRVIQGNWEETDDPDYPIVLLKGEDGRDWKVEKDGERDIIIWDQNSISKNGHPIE
;
A
#
# COMPACT_ATOMS: atom_id res chain seq x y z
N MET A 1 47.00 -4.98 -11.61
CA MET A 1 46.64 -4.43 -12.93
C MET A 1 45.67 -3.28 -12.71
N LYS A 2 46.03 -2.06 -13.13
CA LYS A 2 45.23 -0.83 -12.96
C LYS A 2 44.67 -0.47 -14.33
N PHE A 3 43.35 -0.47 -14.48
CA PHE A 3 42.68 0.14 -15.64
C PHE A 3 42.00 1.43 -15.16
N LYS A 4 42.58 2.57 -15.54
CA LYS A 4 41.91 3.87 -15.57
C LYS A 4 41.41 4.05 -17.00
N SER A 5 40.10 4.09 -17.19
CA SER A 5 39.49 4.61 -18.42
C SER A 5 38.75 5.90 -18.09
N ILE A 6 38.95 6.86 -18.99
CA ILE A 6 38.64 8.29 -18.96
C ILE A 6 37.48 8.54 -19.91
N LEU A 7 36.53 9.39 -19.48
CA LEU A 7 35.53 10.22 -20.21
C LEU A 7 34.64 9.51 -21.27
N VAL A 8 33.37 9.90 -21.48
CA VAL A 8 32.87 11.21 -21.91
C VAL A 8 31.38 11.33 -21.53
N LEU A 9 30.98 12.46 -20.93
CA LEU A 9 29.57 12.89 -20.85
C LEU A 9 29.08 13.24 -22.27
N SER A 10 27.91 12.74 -22.66
CA SER A 10 27.17 13.35 -23.77
C SER A 10 25.71 13.54 -23.36
N THR A 11 25.39 14.80 -23.06
CA THR A 11 24.06 15.34 -22.81
C THR A 11 23.29 15.38 -24.12
N VAL A 12 22.11 14.77 -24.18
CA VAL A 12 21.17 14.95 -25.29
C VAL A 12 19.94 15.67 -24.76
N ILE A 13 19.84 16.96 -25.07
CA ILE A 13 18.62 17.77 -24.91
C ILE A 13 17.93 17.79 -26.26
N LEU A 14 16.76 17.18 -26.37
CA LEU A 14 15.90 17.28 -27.54
C LEU A 14 14.96 18.48 -27.34
N LEU A 15 15.30 19.58 -28.01
CA LEU A 15 14.49 20.78 -28.15
C LEU A 15 13.62 20.65 -29.41
N SER A 16 12.34 20.34 -29.24
CA SER A 16 11.37 20.36 -30.34
C SER A 16 10.69 21.72 -30.40
N ILE A 17 11.05 22.52 -31.39
CA ILE A 17 10.42 23.79 -31.74
C ILE A 17 9.37 23.49 -32.80
N PHE A 18 8.08 23.68 -32.48
CA PHE A 18 7.05 23.87 -33.51
C PHE A 18 6.54 25.29 -33.42
N LEU A 19 6.69 26.02 -34.53
CA LEU A 19 6.15 27.35 -34.75
C LEU A 19 4.85 27.27 -35.55
N SER A 20 3.99 28.25 -35.27
CA SER A 20 2.93 28.83 -36.11
C SER A 20 1.58 28.11 -36.22
N GLY A 21 0.55 28.86 -35.83
CA GLY A 21 -0.86 28.54 -36.01
C GLY A 21 -1.76 29.44 -35.17
N CYS A 22 -1.56 30.76 -35.23
CA CYS A 22 -2.45 31.74 -34.59
C CYS A 22 -3.71 31.91 -35.46
N TRP A 23 -4.85 31.46 -34.97
CA TRP A 23 -6.14 32.05 -35.31
C TRP A 23 -7.02 32.04 -34.07
N SER A 24 -7.48 33.22 -33.67
CA SER A 24 -8.28 33.46 -32.47
C SER A 24 -9.75 33.44 -32.88
N GLU A 25 -10.54 32.62 -32.21
CA GLU A 25 -12.00 32.70 -32.25
C GLU A 25 -12.49 32.82 -30.80
N ASP A 26 -13.02 34.01 -30.50
CA ASP A 26 -13.41 34.44 -29.16
C ASP A 26 -14.75 33.80 -28.82
N THR A 27 -14.77 32.84 -27.89
CA THR A 27 -16.01 32.43 -27.21
C THR A 27 -15.77 32.30 -25.72
N SER A 28 -16.57 33.07 -24.99
CA SER A 28 -16.64 33.21 -23.55
C SER A 28 -16.70 31.88 -22.79
N GLY A 29 -15.83 31.74 -21.79
CA GLY A 29 -15.93 30.70 -20.77
C GLY A 29 -14.57 30.39 -20.17
N GLY A 30 -14.12 31.21 -19.22
CA GLY A 30 -12.80 31.08 -18.60
C GLY A 30 -12.61 29.73 -17.91
N ASN A 31 -11.89 28.82 -18.57
CA ASN A 31 -11.30 27.66 -17.94
C ASN A 31 -9.85 27.99 -17.60
N SER A 32 -9.60 28.35 -16.34
CA SER A 32 -8.24 28.54 -15.85
C SER A 32 -7.62 27.17 -15.59
N ILE A 33 -6.86 26.65 -16.55
CA ILE A 33 -5.92 25.55 -16.29
C ILE A 33 -4.76 26.18 -15.51
N ASN A 34 -4.88 26.15 -14.19
CA ASN A 34 -3.79 26.52 -13.31
C ASN A 34 -2.86 25.30 -13.18
N SER A 35 -1.87 25.21 -14.06
CA SER A 35 -0.76 24.28 -13.95
C SER A 35 0.13 24.71 -12.78
N ASN A 36 -0.33 24.44 -11.55
CA ASN A 36 0.47 24.67 -10.36
C ASN A 36 0.92 23.31 -9.82
N GLY A 37 2.23 23.08 -9.84
CA GLY A 37 2.90 21.95 -9.20
C GLY A 37 2.73 22.02 -7.68
N GLY A 38 1.54 21.67 -7.21
CA GLY A 38 1.21 21.57 -5.80
C GLY A 38 1.56 20.18 -5.30
N ASN A 39 2.32 20.11 -4.20
CA ASN A 39 2.28 18.98 -3.29
C ASN A 39 0.80 18.68 -3.00
N GLN A 40 0.25 17.67 -3.66
CA GLN A 40 -1.10 17.20 -3.41
C GLN A 40 -1.02 16.45 -2.08
N ASN A 41 -1.23 17.15 -0.96
CA ASN A 41 -1.80 16.51 0.21
C ASN A 41 -3.23 16.15 -0.19
N GLU A 42 -3.40 15.03 -0.88
CA GLU A 42 -4.70 14.51 -1.25
C GLU A 42 -5.46 14.23 0.06
N ASP A 43 -6.51 15.00 0.30
CA ASP A 43 -7.40 14.81 1.43
C ASP A 43 -8.44 13.76 1.02
N TYR A 44 -8.20 12.51 1.40
CA TYR A 44 -9.04 11.37 1.03
C TYR A 44 -10.28 11.22 1.93
N SER A 45 -10.68 12.26 2.69
CA SER A 45 -11.84 12.21 3.58
C SER A 45 -13.17 11.87 2.89
N ASN A 46 -13.24 11.93 1.55
CA ASN A 46 -14.41 11.56 0.75
C ASN A 46 -14.11 10.51 -0.34
N SER A 47 -12.96 9.84 -0.27
CA SER A 47 -12.56 8.77 -1.20
C SER A 47 -13.18 7.44 -0.77
N PRO A 48 -13.43 6.49 -1.69
CA PRO A 48 -13.70 5.09 -1.36
C PRO A 48 -12.65 4.48 -0.40
N LEU A 49 -11.41 5.00 -0.43
CA LEU A 49 -10.33 4.60 0.46
C LEU A 49 -10.53 5.04 1.91
N SER A 50 -11.43 5.99 2.18
CA SER A 50 -11.74 6.46 3.54
C SER A 50 -12.06 5.33 4.52
N TYR A 51 -12.58 4.21 4.00
CA TYR A 51 -12.78 2.96 4.70
C TYR A 51 -11.54 2.46 5.47
N PHE A 52 -10.35 2.62 4.89
CA PHE A 52 -9.11 2.09 5.45
C PHE A 52 -8.49 3.03 6.49
N PHE A 53 -8.96 4.27 6.63
CA PHE A 53 -8.28 5.28 7.44
C PHE A 53 -8.70 5.23 8.91
N HIS A 54 -8.26 4.18 9.60
CA HIS A 54 -8.49 3.97 11.01
C HIS A 54 -7.22 3.46 11.71
N THR A 55 -7.32 3.33 13.03
CA THR A 55 -6.39 2.51 13.80
C THR A 55 -7.03 1.15 14.04
N PHE A 56 -6.27 0.09 13.81
CA PHE A 56 -6.69 -1.30 13.88
C PHE A 56 -5.86 -2.04 14.92
N ASP A 57 -6.51 -2.85 15.74
CA ASP A 57 -5.87 -3.92 16.50
C ASP A 57 -5.59 -5.09 15.55
N MET A 58 -4.32 -5.38 15.35
CA MET A 58 -3.87 -6.39 14.41
C MET A 58 -3.69 -7.73 15.12
N ASN A 59 -4.17 -8.81 14.51
CA ASN A 59 -3.96 -10.18 14.96
C ASN A 59 -3.38 -11.00 13.81
N VAL A 60 -2.45 -11.91 14.11
CA VAL A 60 -2.03 -12.91 13.10
C VAL A 60 -3.26 -13.76 12.76
N SER A 61 -3.56 -13.95 11.47
CA SER A 61 -4.71 -14.76 11.09
C SER A 61 -4.53 -16.19 11.64
N GLY A 62 -5.52 -16.69 12.37
CA GLY A 62 -5.53 -18.08 12.81
C GLY A 62 -5.65 -19.00 11.60
N ALA A 63 -4.79 -20.01 11.51
CA ALA A 63 -4.83 -21.00 10.44
C ALA A 63 -5.35 -22.33 10.97
N ALA A 64 -6.17 -23.03 10.21
CA ALA A 64 -6.56 -24.40 10.50
C ALA A 64 -6.44 -25.27 9.25
N TYR A 65 -5.86 -26.45 9.37
CA TYR A 65 -5.77 -27.42 8.28
C TYR A 65 -5.79 -28.85 8.80
N LEU A 66 -6.20 -29.78 7.93
CA LEU A 66 -6.28 -31.21 8.24
C LEU A 66 -5.12 -31.96 7.60
N THR A 67 -4.59 -32.91 8.35
CA THR A 67 -3.69 -33.95 7.84
C THR A 67 -4.39 -35.29 7.98
N GLU A 68 -4.67 -35.97 6.86
CA GLU A 68 -5.29 -37.29 6.87
C GLU A 68 -4.25 -38.41 6.91
N ASP A 69 -4.50 -39.43 7.72
CA ASP A 69 -3.79 -40.70 7.75
C ASP A 69 -4.74 -41.83 7.33
N TYR A 70 -4.74 -42.11 6.02
CA TYR A 70 -5.58 -43.12 5.40
C TYR A 70 -5.25 -44.55 5.85
N ALA A 71 -4.01 -44.82 6.27
CA ALA A 71 -3.61 -46.15 6.70
C ALA A 71 -4.22 -46.51 8.06
N ASN A 72 -4.37 -45.51 8.94
CA ASN A 72 -4.97 -45.67 10.26
C ASN A 72 -6.41 -45.16 10.35
N ASN A 73 -6.99 -44.70 9.23
CA ASN A 73 -8.32 -44.09 9.16
C ASN A 73 -8.51 -42.98 10.22
N THR A 74 -7.49 -42.13 10.38
CA THR A 74 -7.51 -41.00 11.32
C THR A 74 -7.21 -39.70 10.60
N ALA A 75 -7.64 -38.57 11.17
CA ALA A 75 -7.30 -37.25 10.68
C ALA A 75 -6.91 -36.34 11.85
N THR A 76 -5.85 -35.56 11.66
CA THR A 76 -5.35 -34.59 12.64
C THR A 76 -5.71 -33.19 12.19
N LEU A 77 -6.48 -32.46 13.00
CA LEU A 77 -6.75 -31.05 12.80
C LEU A 77 -5.64 -30.23 13.46
N HIS A 78 -4.94 -29.43 12.66
CA HIS A 78 -3.99 -28.42 13.12
C HIS A 78 -4.72 -27.09 13.23
N THR A 79 -4.52 -26.37 14.33
CA THR A 79 -5.02 -25.01 14.52
C THR A 79 -3.92 -24.11 15.08
N SER A 80 -3.87 -22.88 14.59
CA SER A 80 -3.05 -21.79 15.12
C SER A 80 -4.00 -20.69 15.60
N ALA A 81 -3.79 -20.20 16.81
CA ALA A 81 -4.68 -19.22 17.43
C ALA A 81 -4.26 -17.80 17.06
N GLY A 82 -5.22 -17.03 16.54
CA GLY A 82 -5.04 -15.61 16.26
C GLY A 82 -4.57 -14.87 17.50
N ALA A 83 -3.34 -14.38 17.44
CA ALA A 83 -2.67 -13.70 18.53
C ALA A 83 -2.46 -12.23 18.17
N LEU A 84 -2.54 -11.36 19.18
CA LEU A 84 -2.31 -9.94 19.01
C LEU A 84 -0.92 -9.71 18.41
N SER A 85 -0.91 -9.11 17.23
CA SER A 85 0.25 -8.78 16.42
C SER A 85 0.62 -7.30 16.46
N GLY A 86 -0.05 -6.53 17.31
CA GLY A 86 0.19 -5.10 17.51
C GLY A 86 -0.92 -4.23 16.96
N GLY A 87 -0.60 -3.00 16.56
CA GLY A 87 -1.58 -2.03 16.07
C GLY A 87 -1.11 -1.35 14.79
N LEU A 88 -2.04 -1.08 13.87
CA LEU A 88 -1.78 -0.42 12.60
C LEU A 88 -2.70 0.79 12.45
N THR A 89 -2.14 1.97 12.23
CA THR A 89 -2.87 3.17 11.82
C THR A 89 -2.57 3.46 10.37
N ILE A 90 -3.61 3.51 9.52
CA ILE A 90 -3.50 4.00 8.14
C ILE A 90 -4.11 5.39 8.12
N ASN A 91 -3.35 6.38 7.66
CA ASN A 91 -3.80 7.77 7.61
C ASN A 91 -4.21 8.14 6.19
N GLY A 92 -5.23 8.97 6.04
CA GLY A 92 -5.65 9.47 4.74
C GLY A 92 -4.56 10.22 3.99
N ASN A 93 -3.56 10.80 4.64
CA ASN A 93 -2.50 11.58 4.00
C ASN A 93 -1.39 10.76 3.29
N GLY A 94 -1.62 9.48 2.96
CA GLY A 94 -0.60 8.64 2.32
C GLY A 94 0.40 7.96 3.27
N THR A 95 0.22 8.05 4.59
CA THR A 95 1.15 7.49 5.58
C THR A 95 0.52 6.41 6.46
N TYR A 96 1.33 5.56 7.07
CA TYR A 96 0.91 4.62 8.10
C TYR A 96 1.90 4.52 9.26
N VAL A 97 1.40 4.07 10.41
CA VAL A 97 2.19 3.74 11.60
C VAL A 97 1.81 2.34 12.06
N TRP A 98 2.78 1.44 12.19
CA TRP A 98 2.55 0.07 12.61
C TRP A 98 3.42 -0.27 13.82
N ASN A 99 2.79 -0.44 14.98
CA ASN A 99 3.42 -0.99 16.17
C ASN A 99 3.47 -2.51 16.05
N SER A 100 4.55 -3.07 15.52
CA SER A 100 4.70 -4.51 15.28
C SER A 100 5.23 -5.23 16.51
N THR A 101 4.50 -6.24 17.00
CA THR A 101 5.00 -7.13 18.05
C THR A 101 6.02 -8.14 17.53
N TRP A 102 5.98 -8.46 16.23
CA TRP A 102 6.92 -9.39 15.59
C TRP A 102 8.34 -8.81 15.54
N GLU A 103 8.48 -7.56 15.11
CA GLU A 103 9.77 -6.88 15.10
C GLU A 103 10.12 -6.19 16.42
N GLY A 104 9.15 -6.05 17.32
CA GLY A 104 9.33 -5.37 18.61
C GLY A 104 9.62 -3.87 18.46
N ARG A 105 9.14 -3.24 17.38
CA ARG A 105 9.33 -1.80 17.10
C ARG A 105 8.16 -1.18 16.37
N VAL A 106 8.15 0.15 16.36
CA VAL A 106 7.24 0.95 15.52
C VAL A 106 7.85 1.12 14.12
N ILE A 107 7.06 0.80 13.10
CA ILE A 107 7.33 1.00 11.69
C ILE A 107 6.51 2.19 11.24
N GLN A 108 7.12 3.10 10.49
CA GLN A 108 6.43 4.25 9.90
C GLN A 108 6.78 4.28 8.42
N GLY A 109 5.78 4.47 7.58
CA GLY A 109 5.96 4.43 6.14
C GLY A 109 4.86 5.13 5.37
N ASN A 110 4.95 4.99 4.05
CA ASN A 110 3.94 5.49 3.12
C ASN A 110 3.15 4.31 2.58
N TRP A 111 1.92 4.57 2.16
CA TRP A 111 1.14 3.63 1.39
C TRP A 111 0.86 4.20 -0.01
N GLU A 112 0.57 3.31 -0.96
CA GLU A 112 0.18 3.66 -2.31
C GLU A 112 -1.21 3.10 -2.61
N GLU A 113 -2.03 3.91 -3.29
CA GLU A 113 -3.27 3.43 -3.92
C GLU A 113 -2.90 2.54 -5.12
N THR A 114 -3.71 1.51 -5.36
CA THR A 114 -3.52 0.63 -6.52
C THR A 114 -4.78 0.58 -7.39
N ASP A 115 -4.61 0.17 -8.64
CA ASP A 115 -5.71 -0.13 -9.56
C ASP A 115 -6.35 -1.52 -9.31
N ASP A 116 -5.86 -2.27 -8.30
CA ASP A 116 -6.37 -3.61 -7.95
C ASP A 116 -7.54 -3.46 -6.96
N PRO A 117 -8.79 -3.77 -7.38
CA PRO A 117 -9.96 -3.55 -6.53
C PRO A 117 -9.98 -4.46 -5.30
N ASP A 118 -9.27 -5.59 -5.33
CA ASP A 118 -9.18 -6.50 -4.17
C ASP A 118 -8.17 -5.95 -3.15
N TYR A 119 -7.16 -5.22 -3.62
CA TYR A 119 -6.07 -4.66 -2.80
C TYR A 119 -5.84 -3.18 -3.07
N PRO A 120 -6.81 -2.30 -2.77
CA PRO A 120 -6.77 -0.90 -3.17
C PRO A 120 -5.66 -0.09 -2.49
N ILE A 121 -5.03 -0.63 -1.42
CA ILE A 121 -3.90 0.00 -0.73
C ILE A 121 -2.75 -1.01 -0.59
N VAL A 122 -1.52 -0.53 -0.78
CA VAL A 122 -0.29 -1.26 -0.43
C VAL A 122 0.53 -0.43 0.57
N LEU A 123 0.83 -1.00 1.73
CA LEU A 123 1.75 -0.42 2.71
C LEU A 123 3.18 -0.70 2.26
N LEU A 124 3.95 0.34 1.95
CA LEU A 124 5.32 0.19 1.49
C LEU A 124 6.27 -0.06 2.67
N LYS A 125 7.18 -1.04 2.52
CA LYS A 125 8.25 -1.33 3.50
C LYS A 125 7.74 -1.48 4.93
N GLY A 126 6.66 -2.23 5.10
CA GLY A 126 6.10 -2.64 6.38
C GLY A 126 6.99 -3.61 7.15
N GLU A 127 6.36 -4.56 7.82
CA GLU A 127 7.05 -5.62 8.55
C GLU A 127 7.96 -6.44 7.62
N ASP A 128 9.15 -6.79 8.12
CA ASP A 128 10.31 -7.36 7.45
C ASP A 128 10.80 -6.55 6.23
N GLY A 129 10.44 -5.25 6.15
CA GLY A 129 10.76 -4.38 5.03
C GLY A 129 10.03 -4.72 3.74
N ARG A 130 8.96 -5.53 3.82
CA ARG A 130 8.14 -5.98 2.68
C ARG A 130 6.99 -5.02 2.40
N ASP A 131 6.42 -5.13 1.21
CA ASP A 131 5.19 -4.43 0.87
C ASP A 131 3.97 -5.29 1.21
N TRP A 132 3.01 -4.71 1.92
CA TRP A 132 1.84 -5.41 2.44
C TRP A 132 0.59 -4.91 1.74
N LYS A 133 -0.11 -5.81 1.06
CA LYS A 133 -1.39 -5.50 0.44
C LYS A 133 -2.47 -5.40 1.52
N VAL A 134 -3.40 -4.47 1.38
CA VAL A 134 -4.52 -4.25 2.30
C VAL A 134 -5.82 -4.50 1.55
N GLU A 135 -6.63 -5.41 2.06
CA GLU A 135 -7.96 -5.69 1.56
C GLU A 135 -9.02 -5.44 2.65
N LYS A 136 -10.25 -5.27 2.19
CA LYS A 136 -11.43 -5.15 3.06
C LYS A 136 -11.92 -6.54 3.46
N ASP A 137 -12.16 -6.77 4.76
CA ASP A 137 -12.78 -7.99 5.28
C ASP A 137 -14.09 -7.62 6.01
N GLY A 138 -15.23 -7.91 5.39
CA GLY A 138 -16.54 -7.61 5.98
C GLY A 138 -16.86 -6.10 6.06
N GLU A 139 -17.53 -5.68 7.14
CA GLU A 139 -18.10 -4.33 7.22
C GLU A 139 -17.09 -3.27 7.63
N ARG A 140 -16.15 -3.59 8.53
CA ARG A 140 -15.18 -2.63 9.10
C ARG A 140 -13.77 -3.20 9.31
N ASP A 141 -13.55 -4.50 9.07
CA ASP A 141 -12.26 -5.14 9.30
C ASP A 141 -11.39 -5.10 8.04
N ILE A 142 -10.09 -5.29 8.23
CA ILE A 142 -9.13 -5.39 7.14
C ILE A 142 -8.34 -6.68 7.24
N ILE A 143 -7.85 -7.16 6.10
CA ILE A 143 -6.76 -8.14 6.06
C ILE A 143 -5.57 -7.46 5.41
N ILE A 144 -4.39 -7.68 5.98
CA ILE A 144 -3.12 -7.35 5.33
C ILE A 144 -2.36 -8.61 5.00
N TRP A 145 -1.73 -8.66 3.83
CA TRP A 145 -1.01 -9.84 3.34
C TRP A 145 0.36 -9.47 2.76
N ASP A 146 1.39 -10.22 3.14
CA ASP A 146 2.78 -10.02 2.71
C ASP A 146 3.09 -10.53 1.29
N GLN A 147 2.06 -10.92 0.54
CA GLN A 147 2.15 -11.51 -0.79
C GLN A 147 2.82 -12.89 -0.85
N ASN A 148 3.06 -13.52 0.31
CA ASN A 148 3.67 -14.83 0.38
C ASN A 148 2.85 -15.76 1.26
N SER A 149 2.98 -15.65 2.58
CA SER A 149 2.45 -16.65 3.51
C SER A 149 1.88 -16.07 4.80
N ILE A 150 2.01 -14.78 5.03
CA ILE A 150 1.60 -14.16 6.29
C ILE A 150 0.46 -13.19 5.99
N SER A 151 -0.68 -13.45 6.62
CA SER A 151 -1.78 -12.50 6.70
C SER A 151 -2.06 -12.11 8.14
N LYS A 152 -2.59 -10.90 8.33
CA LYS A 152 -3.04 -10.40 9.62
C LYS A 152 -4.40 -9.74 9.47
N ASN A 153 -5.27 -9.98 10.43
CA ASN A 153 -6.60 -9.38 10.47
C ASN A 153 -6.54 -8.14 11.37
N GLY A 154 -7.08 -7.03 10.91
CA GLY A 154 -7.20 -5.78 11.66
C GLY A 154 -8.65 -5.49 11.99
N HIS A 155 -8.94 -5.33 13.27
CA HIS A 155 -10.24 -4.83 13.74
C HIS A 155 -10.10 -3.38 14.18
N PRO A 156 -10.93 -2.43 13.72
CA PRO A 156 -10.78 -1.03 14.09
C PRO A 156 -11.01 -0.82 15.59
N ILE A 157 -10.18 0.04 16.17
CA ILE A 157 -10.32 0.46 17.57
C ILE A 157 -11.33 1.62 17.60
N GLU A 158 -12.37 1.49 18.43
CA GLU A 158 -13.40 2.53 18.66
C GLU A 158 -12.97 3.59 19.66
#